data_AF-A0A931X4L3-F1
#
_entry.id   AF-A0A931X4L3-F1
#
_cell.length_a   1.000
_cell.length_b   1.000
_cell.length_c   1.000
_cell.angle_alpha   90.00
_cell.angle_beta   90.00
_cell.angle_gamma   90.00
#
_symmetry.space_group_name_H-M   'P 1'
#
loop_
_entity.id
_entity.type
_entity.pdbx_description
1 polymer ?
#
loop_
_entity_poly.entity_id
_entity_poly.type
_entity_poly.pdbx_seq_one_letter_code
_entity_poly.pdbx_strand_id
1 'polypeptide(L)'
;MHRKTQRVYLSTPIKGRLGDLPVAIVEIGLGGAGLEHAHTVMVGERHHLHVDSRQPFRIEVVVRHSQLQLLGTGGSPSVFRTGVELLAIDDQQELLIDSILIDEAREKIAEWEANLAGTRRITHPTFAAIPHRPHAYAWHRLVRATWSVTVTRDPNQPIDGFAVCDDEPMDTVTMLRQAYERYDEDDRYMLRMMAQLAISERDHLK
;
A
#
# COMPACT_ATOMS: atom_id res chain seq x y z
N MET A 1 -22.27 -15.71 -19.93
CA MET A 1 -22.91 -15.20 -18.69
C MET A 1 -21.80 -14.90 -17.70
N HIS A 2 -21.29 -13.67 -17.65
CA HIS A 2 -20.18 -13.29 -16.77
C HIS A 2 -20.76 -12.67 -15.50
N ARG A 3 -20.80 -13.44 -14.41
CA ARG A 3 -20.86 -12.84 -13.08
C ARG A 3 -19.52 -12.11 -12.92
N LYS A 4 -19.52 -10.77 -12.98
CA LYS A 4 -18.37 -9.97 -12.58
C LYS A 4 -18.12 -10.30 -11.11
N THR A 5 -17.21 -11.22 -10.83
CA THR A 5 -16.88 -11.56 -9.46
C THR A 5 -16.27 -10.32 -8.82
N GLN A 6 -16.96 -9.80 -7.81
CA GLN A 6 -16.52 -8.63 -7.07
C GLN A 6 -15.24 -8.99 -6.32
N ARG A 7 -14.21 -8.17 -6.49
CA ARG A 7 -12.95 -8.27 -5.76
C ARG A 7 -12.94 -7.23 -4.66
N VAL A 8 -12.40 -7.59 -3.51
CA VAL A 8 -12.36 -6.73 -2.33
C VAL A 8 -10.91 -6.42 -2.00
N TYR A 9 -10.63 -5.13 -1.81
CA TYR A 9 -9.38 -4.65 -1.24
C TYR A 9 -9.34 -4.99 0.25
N LEU A 10 -8.25 -5.63 0.66
CA LEU A 10 -8.03 -6.05 2.03
C LEU A 10 -7.50 -4.89 2.87
N SER A 11 -8.14 -4.63 4.01
CA SER A 11 -7.67 -3.67 5.01
C SER A 11 -6.39 -4.13 5.70
N THR A 12 -6.02 -5.41 5.58
CA THR A 12 -4.68 -5.90 5.93
C THR A 12 -4.18 -6.86 4.87
N PRO A 13 -3.05 -6.58 4.19
CA PRO A 13 -2.49 -7.49 3.21
C PRO A 13 -2.18 -8.86 3.81
N ILE A 14 -2.62 -9.90 3.12
CA ILE A 14 -2.31 -11.28 3.51
C ILE A 14 -0.95 -11.64 2.92
N LYS A 15 -0.05 -12.17 3.75
CA LYS A 15 1.25 -12.65 3.27
C LYS A 15 1.06 -13.89 2.40
N GLY A 16 1.95 -14.07 1.44
CA GLY A 16 1.89 -15.24 0.59
C GLY A 16 3.11 -15.39 -0.29
N ARG A 17 3.04 -16.36 -1.20
CA ARG A 17 4.09 -16.62 -2.20
C ARG A 17 3.49 -16.92 -3.56
N LEU A 18 4.07 -16.36 -4.62
CA LEU A 18 3.79 -16.71 -6.01
C LEU A 18 4.95 -17.58 -6.53
N GLY A 19 4.79 -18.90 -6.50
CA GLY A 19 5.95 -19.80 -6.59
C GLY A 19 6.86 -19.59 -5.38
N ASP A 20 8.11 -19.19 -5.62
CA ASP A 20 9.08 -18.84 -4.57
C ASP A 20 9.14 -17.35 -4.25
N LEU A 21 8.45 -16.51 -5.03
CA LEU A 21 8.44 -15.06 -4.85
C LEU A 21 7.55 -14.68 -3.66
N PRO A 22 8.08 -14.06 -2.59
CA PRO A 22 7.25 -13.49 -1.54
C PRO A 22 6.37 -12.35 -2.08
N VAL A 23 5.08 -12.42 -1.77
CA VAL A 23 4.07 -11.44 -2.20
C VAL A 23 3.18 -11.03 -1.04
N ALA A 24 2.53 -9.87 -1.14
CA ALA A 24 1.40 -9.52 -0.30
C ALA A 24 0.15 -9.46 -1.17
N ILE A 25 -0.90 -10.14 -0.72
CA ILE A 25 -2.20 -10.15 -1.36
C ILE A 25 -2.95 -8.95 -0.82
N VAL A 26 -3.24 -7.98 -1.70
CA VAL A 26 -3.89 -6.70 -1.35
C VAL A 26 -5.35 -6.66 -1.79
N GLU A 27 -5.73 -7.57 -2.69
CA GLU A 27 -7.06 -7.70 -3.24
C GLU A 27 -7.34 -9.17 -3.51
N ILE A 28 -8.55 -9.65 -3.18
CA ILE A 28 -8.94 -11.03 -3.46
C ILE A 28 -10.41 -11.13 -3.85
N GLY A 29 -10.74 -12.15 -4.63
CA GLY A 29 -12.09 -12.61 -4.92
C GLY A 29 -12.05 -13.90 -5.72
N LEU A 30 -13.20 -14.55 -5.94
CA LEU A 30 -13.28 -15.84 -6.65
C LEU A 30 -12.81 -15.78 -8.12
N GLY A 31 -12.60 -14.58 -8.69
CA GLY A 31 -12.14 -14.40 -10.07
C GLY A 31 -10.68 -13.94 -10.18
N GLY A 32 -9.94 -13.81 -9.07
CA GLY A 32 -8.57 -13.30 -9.11
C GLY A 32 -8.11 -12.65 -7.81
N ALA A 33 -6.81 -12.37 -7.76
CA ALA A 33 -6.18 -11.66 -6.66
C ALA A 33 -5.25 -10.55 -7.20
N GLY A 34 -5.11 -9.48 -6.43
CA GLY A 34 -4.11 -8.45 -6.62
C GLY A 34 -2.95 -8.69 -5.66
N LEU A 35 -1.74 -8.73 -6.21
CA LEU A 35 -0.51 -9.01 -5.48
C LEU A 35 0.41 -7.79 -5.57
N GLU A 36 1.09 -7.46 -4.49
CA GLU A 36 2.23 -6.54 -4.48
C GLU A 36 3.51 -7.31 -4.16
N HIS A 37 4.62 -6.98 -4.84
CA HIS A 37 5.92 -7.67 -4.69
C HIS A 37 7.11 -6.89 -5.26
N ALA A 38 8.34 -7.31 -4.94
CA ALA A 38 9.56 -6.59 -5.30
C ALA A 38 10.17 -6.90 -6.69
N HIS A 39 9.71 -7.97 -7.35
CA HIS A 39 10.31 -8.49 -8.58
C HIS A 39 9.38 -8.36 -9.78
N THR A 40 9.92 -8.37 -11.00
CA THR A 40 9.10 -8.43 -12.21
C THR A 40 8.49 -9.82 -12.38
N VAL A 41 7.23 -9.89 -12.79
CA VAL A 41 6.54 -11.14 -13.12
C VAL A 41 5.98 -11.02 -14.53
N MET A 42 6.14 -12.06 -15.34
CA MET A 42 5.74 -12.02 -16.75
C MET A 42 4.25 -12.33 -16.91
N VAL A 43 3.58 -11.56 -17.75
CA VAL A 43 2.16 -11.77 -18.10
C VAL A 43 2.01 -13.09 -18.87
N GLY A 44 0.99 -13.86 -18.51
CA GLY A 44 0.69 -15.17 -19.10
C GLY A 44 1.36 -16.35 -18.38
N GLU A 45 2.29 -16.10 -17.46
CA GLU A 45 2.88 -17.18 -16.67
C GLU A 45 1.87 -17.80 -15.72
N ARG A 46 1.98 -19.13 -15.57
CA ARG A 46 1.23 -19.89 -14.59
C ARG A 46 2.10 -20.17 -13.38
N HIS A 47 1.55 -19.88 -12.22
CA HIS A 47 2.20 -20.06 -10.94
C HIS A 47 1.23 -20.70 -9.97
N HIS A 48 1.74 -21.14 -8.84
CA HIS A 48 0.86 -21.39 -7.70
C HIS A 48 0.98 -20.24 -6.71
N LEU A 49 -0.16 -19.67 -6.33
CA LEU A 49 -0.27 -18.72 -5.25
C LEU A 49 -0.50 -19.48 -3.94
N HIS A 50 0.41 -19.30 -2.98
CA HIS A 50 0.25 -19.72 -1.60
C HIS A 50 -0.24 -18.54 -0.78
N VAL A 51 -1.34 -18.72 -0.04
CA VAL A 51 -1.99 -17.69 0.76
C VAL A 51 -1.82 -18.04 2.23
N ASP A 52 -1.04 -17.24 2.97
CA ASP A 52 -0.77 -17.45 4.41
C ASP A 52 -1.88 -16.82 5.26
N SER A 53 -3.12 -17.22 5.03
CA SER A 53 -4.26 -16.81 5.84
C SER A 53 -4.35 -17.62 7.14
N ARG A 54 -5.40 -17.41 7.96
CA ARG A 54 -5.69 -18.26 9.12
C ARG A 54 -5.72 -19.75 8.77
N GLN A 55 -6.19 -20.07 7.57
CA GLN A 55 -6.15 -21.40 7.00
C GLN A 55 -5.37 -21.33 5.68
N PRO A 56 -4.07 -21.70 5.69
CA PRO A 56 -3.25 -21.58 4.50
C PRO A 56 -3.73 -22.48 3.37
N PHE A 57 -3.72 -21.96 2.15
CA PHE A 57 -4.08 -22.74 0.96
C PHE A 57 -3.21 -22.37 -0.24
N ARG A 58 -3.28 -23.21 -1.26
CA ARG A 58 -2.56 -23.04 -2.52
C ARG A 58 -3.52 -23.14 -3.67
N ILE A 59 -3.38 -22.27 -4.66
CA ILE A 59 -4.22 -22.25 -5.86
C ILE A 59 -3.37 -21.98 -7.10
N GLU A 60 -3.71 -22.62 -8.22
CA GLU A 60 -3.08 -22.32 -9.51
C GLU A 60 -3.59 -20.97 -10.02
N VAL A 61 -2.69 -20.15 -10.54
CA VAL A 61 -3.03 -18.81 -11.03
C VAL A 61 -2.32 -18.51 -12.33
N VAL A 62 -2.91 -17.64 -13.15
CA VAL A 62 -2.26 -17.05 -14.32
C VAL A 62 -2.11 -15.55 -14.17
N VAL A 63 -0.94 -15.03 -14.50
CA VAL A 63 -0.66 -13.59 -14.46
C VAL A 63 -1.38 -12.90 -15.60
N ARG A 64 -2.25 -11.93 -15.28
CA ARG A 64 -3.04 -11.19 -16.29
C ARG A 64 -2.45 -9.82 -16.60
N HIS A 65 -1.87 -9.15 -15.62
CA HIS A 65 -1.13 -7.90 -15.81
C HIS A 65 -0.12 -7.74 -14.68
N SER A 66 0.99 -7.07 -14.97
CA SER A 66 1.97 -6.63 -13.98
C SER A 66 2.36 -5.20 -14.28
N GLN A 67 2.30 -4.33 -13.29
CA GLN A 67 2.58 -2.91 -13.41
C GLN A 67 3.54 -2.47 -12.32
N LEU A 68 4.52 -1.65 -12.67
CA LEU A 68 5.36 -0.98 -11.68
C LEU A 68 4.51 0.06 -10.95
N GLN A 69 4.32 -0.11 -9.64
CA GLN A 69 3.56 0.81 -8.80
C GLN A 69 4.49 1.82 -8.11
N LEU A 70 5.67 1.37 -7.68
CA LEU A 70 6.69 2.22 -7.09
C LEU A 70 8.05 1.88 -7.69
N LEU A 71 8.74 2.87 -8.26
CA LEU A 71 10.12 2.70 -8.69
C LEU A 71 11.05 2.75 -7.48
N GLY A 72 11.87 1.71 -7.32
CA GLY A 72 12.90 1.65 -6.30
C GLY A 72 13.93 2.75 -6.54
N THR A 73 14.16 3.60 -5.54
CA THR A 73 15.19 4.63 -5.56
C THR A 73 16.03 4.54 -4.28
N GLY A 74 17.33 4.81 -4.38
CA GLY A 74 18.21 4.90 -3.19
C GLY A 74 18.34 3.61 -2.36
N GLY A 75 18.21 2.42 -2.97
CA GLY A 75 18.34 1.13 -2.28
C GLY A 75 17.03 0.53 -1.77
N SER A 76 15.89 1.19 -1.99
CA SER A 76 14.57 0.59 -1.81
C SER A 76 14.20 -0.25 -3.03
N PRO A 77 13.59 -1.44 -2.87
CA PRO A 77 13.15 -2.25 -4.00
C PRO A 77 11.97 -1.59 -4.71
N SER A 78 11.89 -1.77 -6.03
CA SER A 78 10.70 -1.43 -6.81
C SER A 78 9.51 -2.27 -6.34
N VAL A 79 8.33 -1.67 -6.21
CA VAL A 79 7.10 -2.38 -5.91
C VAL A 79 6.31 -2.54 -7.20
N PHE A 80 6.02 -3.78 -7.54
CA PHE A 80 5.17 -4.17 -8.65
C PHE A 80 3.83 -4.61 -8.11
N ARG A 81 2.78 -4.28 -8.86
CA ARG A 81 1.43 -4.78 -8.64
C ARG A 81 1.00 -5.67 -9.78
N THR A 82 0.63 -6.88 -9.42
CA THR A 82 0.31 -7.95 -10.36
C THR A 82 -1.08 -8.47 -10.09
N GLY A 83 -1.93 -8.43 -11.11
CA GLY A 83 -3.23 -9.08 -11.08
C GLY A 83 -3.11 -10.50 -11.60
N VAL A 84 -3.54 -11.45 -10.79
CA VAL A 84 -3.61 -12.87 -11.15
C VAL A 84 -5.06 -13.32 -11.25
N GLU A 85 -5.33 -14.24 -12.17
CA GLU A 85 -6.60 -14.96 -12.25
C GLU A 85 -6.43 -16.34 -11.63
N LEU A 86 -7.38 -16.71 -10.76
CA LEU A 86 -7.42 -18.00 -10.10
C LEU A 86 -7.93 -19.06 -11.09
N LEU A 87 -7.18 -20.16 -11.22
CA LEU A 87 -7.49 -21.28 -12.08
C LEU A 87 -7.96 -22.46 -11.23
N ALA A 88 -8.98 -23.17 -11.71
CA ALA A 88 -9.46 -24.42 -11.14
C ALA A 88 -9.69 -24.38 -9.62
N ILE A 89 -10.50 -23.41 -9.16
CA ILE A 89 -10.94 -23.34 -7.76
C ILE A 89 -11.78 -24.58 -7.42
N ASP A 90 -11.41 -25.29 -6.36
CA ASP A 90 -12.25 -26.32 -5.75
C ASP A 90 -13.18 -25.75 -4.66
N ASP A 91 -14.19 -26.54 -4.25
CA ASP A 91 -15.20 -26.11 -3.27
C ASP A 91 -14.56 -25.68 -1.93
N GLN A 92 -13.44 -26.29 -1.53
CA GLN A 92 -12.74 -25.93 -0.29
C GLN A 92 -12.05 -24.58 -0.41
N GLN A 93 -11.37 -24.32 -1.54
CA GLN A 93 -10.73 -23.05 -1.84
C GLN A 93 -11.76 -21.91 -1.96
N GLU A 94 -12.91 -22.18 -2.56
CA GLU A 94 -14.03 -21.21 -2.61
C GLU A 94 -14.48 -20.82 -1.20
N LEU A 95 -14.71 -21.80 -0.32
CA LEU A 95 -15.07 -21.55 1.08
C LEU A 95 -13.99 -20.74 1.84
N LEU A 96 -12.71 -21.02 1.58
CA LEU A 96 -11.61 -20.29 2.19
C LEU A 96 -11.54 -18.84 1.71
N ILE A 97 -11.71 -18.59 0.42
CA ILE A 97 -11.77 -17.24 -0.15
C ILE A 97 -12.98 -16.48 0.42
N ASP A 98 -14.15 -17.11 0.47
CA ASP A 98 -15.35 -16.52 1.06
C ASP A 98 -15.16 -16.17 2.53
N SER A 99 -14.47 -17.03 3.30
CA SER A 99 -14.15 -16.72 4.70
C SER A 99 -13.30 -15.46 4.85
N ILE A 100 -12.33 -15.24 3.95
CA ILE A 100 -11.51 -14.03 3.92
C ILE A 100 -12.38 -12.81 3.58
N LEU A 101 -13.26 -12.93 2.58
CA LEU A 101 -14.15 -11.85 2.18
C LEU A 101 -15.14 -11.47 3.29
N ILE A 102 -15.65 -12.45 4.05
CA ILE A 102 -16.55 -12.23 5.19
C ILE A 102 -15.80 -11.55 6.34
N ASP A 103 -14.60 -12.00 6.67
CA ASP A 103 -13.77 -11.38 7.71
C ASP A 103 -13.47 -9.92 7.37
N GLU A 104 -13.10 -9.66 6.11
CA GLU A 104 -12.86 -8.31 5.60
C GLU A 104 -14.12 -7.42 5.65
N ALA A 105 -15.28 -7.95 5.26
CA ALA A 105 -16.53 -7.22 5.33
C ALA A 105 -16.90 -6.85 6.78
N ARG A 106 -16.66 -7.76 7.73
CA ARG A 106 -16.87 -7.49 9.17
C ARG A 106 -15.97 -6.37 9.67
N GLU A 107 -14.69 -6.39 9.30
CA GLU A 107 -13.76 -5.33 9.69
C GLU A 107 -14.17 -3.98 9.11
N LYS A 108 -14.58 -3.92 7.83
CA LYS A 108 -15.06 -2.66 7.22
C LYS A 108 -16.34 -2.14 7.83
N ILE A 109 -17.26 -3.02 8.24
CA ILE A 109 -18.46 -2.61 8.98
C ILE A 109 -18.07 -2.02 10.33
N ALA A 110 -17.18 -2.67 11.07
CA ALA A 110 -16.69 -2.16 12.36
C ALA A 110 -15.95 -0.82 12.21
N GLU A 111 -15.16 -0.65 11.14
CA GLU A 111 -14.49 0.61 10.79
C GLU A 111 -15.52 1.70 10.45
N TRP A 112 -16.54 1.38 9.66
CA TRP A 112 -17.64 2.31 9.35
C TRP A 112 -18.40 2.75 10.59
N GLU A 113 -18.75 1.81 11.47
CA GLU A 113 -19.42 2.09 12.74
C GLU A 113 -18.54 2.98 13.65
N ALA A 114 -17.24 2.69 13.74
CA ALA A 114 -16.29 3.51 14.50
C ALA A 114 -16.15 4.94 13.92
N ASN A 115 -16.11 5.06 12.59
CA ASN A 115 -16.06 6.34 11.89
C ASN A 115 -17.35 7.16 12.09
N LEU A 116 -18.52 6.52 12.04
CA LEU A 116 -19.82 7.14 12.39
C LEU A 116 -19.86 7.57 13.86
N ALA A 117 -19.23 6.83 14.77
CA ALA A 117 -19.06 7.18 16.17
C ALA A 117 -17.94 8.22 16.43
N GLY A 118 -17.31 8.78 15.38
CA GLY A 118 -16.27 9.81 15.48
C GLY A 118 -14.89 9.29 15.91
N THR A 119 -14.69 7.98 15.96
CA THR A 119 -13.42 7.34 16.34
C THR A 119 -12.71 6.86 15.07
N ARG A 120 -11.97 7.77 14.42
CA ARG A 120 -11.38 7.51 13.10
C ARG A 120 -10.43 6.31 13.13
N ARG A 121 -10.77 5.24 12.42
CA ARG A 121 -9.81 4.18 12.01
C ARG A 121 -9.74 4.24 10.49
N ILE A 122 -8.54 4.37 9.94
CA ILE A 122 -8.27 4.27 8.50
C ILE A 122 -7.15 3.24 8.37
N THR A 123 -7.35 2.17 7.60
CA THR A 123 -6.25 1.22 7.35
C THR A 123 -6.32 0.68 5.93
N HIS A 124 -5.49 1.22 5.05
CA HIS A 124 -5.10 0.57 3.80
C HIS A 124 -3.57 0.38 3.84
N PRO A 125 -3.05 -0.78 4.24
CA PRO A 125 -1.62 -1.04 4.17
C PRO A 125 -1.27 -1.36 2.72
N THR A 126 -0.47 -0.49 2.12
CA THR A 126 0.31 -0.82 0.92
C THR A 126 1.44 -1.78 1.37
N PHE A 127 2.06 -2.54 0.46
CA PHE A 127 3.20 -3.47 0.68
C PHE A 127 4.37 -2.95 1.54
N ALA A 128 4.37 -1.66 1.90
CA ALA A 128 5.20 -1.07 2.94
C ALA A 128 5.11 -1.75 4.34
N ALA A 129 4.19 -2.70 4.57
CA ALA A 129 4.04 -3.43 5.84
C ALA A 129 4.73 -4.81 5.90
N ILE A 130 5.59 -5.20 4.94
CA ILE A 130 6.56 -6.28 5.16
C ILE A 130 7.82 -5.66 5.80
N PRO A 131 8.26 -6.12 6.98
CA PRO A 131 9.34 -5.47 7.72
C PRO A 131 10.69 -5.72 7.06
N HIS A 132 11.05 -4.85 6.13
CA HIS A 132 12.42 -4.47 5.84
C HIS A 132 12.47 -2.95 5.70
N ARG A 133 12.53 -2.24 6.83
CA ARG A 133 12.87 -0.82 6.82
C ARG A 133 13.90 -0.52 7.90
N PRO A 134 15.02 0.13 7.53
CA PRO A 134 15.51 1.28 8.25
C PRO A 134 14.93 2.54 7.58
N HIS A 135 14.03 3.20 8.32
CA HIS A 135 13.61 4.61 8.23
C HIS A 135 13.77 5.31 6.86
N ALA A 136 12.65 5.51 6.17
CA ALA A 136 12.60 6.33 4.97
C ALA A 136 11.60 7.49 5.17
N TYR A 137 11.96 8.65 4.67
CA TYR A 137 11.17 9.87 4.61
C TYR A 137 10.79 10.13 3.15
N ALA A 138 9.73 10.88 2.91
CA ALA A 138 9.34 11.32 1.57
C ALA A 138 9.50 12.84 1.45
N TRP A 139 10.37 13.28 0.54
CA TRP A 139 10.47 14.67 0.12
C TRP A 139 9.39 14.98 -0.91
N HIS A 140 8.49 15.89 -0.57
CA HIS A 140 7.54 16.49 -1.48
C HIS A 140 8.07 17.84 -1.93
N ARG A 141 8.48 17.95 -3.19
CA ARG A 141 9.11 19.15 -3.76
C ARG A 141 8.22 19.75 -4.84
N LEU A 142 7.99 21.05 -4.79
CA LEU A 142 7.25 21.79 -5.79
C LEU A 142 8.22 22.37 -6.82
N VAL A 143 8.40 21.66 -7.94
CA VAL A 143 9.32 22.07 -9.02
C VAL A 143 8.50 22.47 -10.23
N ARG A 144 8.61 23.73 -10.67
CA ARG A 144 7.88 24.26 -11.85
C ARG A 144 6.36 24.00 -11.77
N ALA A 145 5.76 24.32 -10.62
CA ALA A 145 4.34 24.10 -10.33
C ALA A 145 3.87 22.63 -10.41
N THR A 146 4.80 21.67 -10.37
CA THR A 146 4.50 20.23 -10.33
C THR A 146 5.10 19.62 -9.07
N TRP A 147 4.32 18.82 -8.35
CA TRP A 147 4.80 18.08 -7.20
C TRP A 147 5.62 16.86 -7.62
N SER A 148 6.89 16.86 -7.24
CA SER A 148 7.77 15.70 -7.31
C SER A 148 7.87 15.05 -5.93
N VAL A 149 7.90 13.72 -5.90
CA VAL A 149 8.10 12.96 -4.66
C VAL A 149 9.40 12.18 -4.77
N THR A 150 10.23 12.24 -3.74
CA THR A 150 11.47 11.48 -3.66
C THR A 150 11.57 10.84 -2.29
N VAL A 151 11.64 9.51 -2.25
CA VAL A 151 11.88 8.77 -1.01
C VAL A 151 13.36 8.88 -0.66
N THR A 152 13.67 9.23 0.58
CA THR A 152 15.03 9.49 1.06
C THR A 152 15.22 8.95 2.47
N ARG A 153 16.46 8.81 2.93
CA ARG A 153 16.79 8.57 4.34
C ARG A 153 17.22 9.86 5.05
N ASP A 154 17.24 10.97 4.32
CA ASP A 154 17.59 12.28 4.84
C ASP A 154 16.35 12.95 5.47
N PRO A 155 16.32 13.15 6.80
CA PRO A 155 15.21 13.81 7.47
C PRO A 155 15.15 15.33 7.22
N ASN A 156 16.19 15.91 6.60
CA ASN A 156 16.25 17.36 6.38
C ASN A 156 15.16 17.83 5.42
N GLN A 157 14.61 19.01 5.71
CA GLN A 157 13.59 19.64 4.86
C GLN A 157 14.19 20.15 3.54
N PRO A 158 13.59 19.84 2.39
CA PRO A 158 14.00 20.44 1.12
C PRO A 158 13.62 21.93 1.05
N ILE A 159 14.46 22.73 0.39
CA ILE A 159 14.23 24.18 0.27
C ILE A 159 13.01 24.53 -0.60
N ASP A 160 12.61 23.63 -1.49
CA ASP A 160 11.52 23.79 -2.44
C ASP A 160 10.33 22.87 -2.10
N GLY A 161 10.15 22.54 -0.82
CA GLY A 161 9.07 21.67 -0.40
C GLY A 161 9.09 21.36 1.09
N PHE A 162 8.71 20.13 1.43
CA PHE A 162 8.74 19.61 2.79
C PHE A 162 8.98 18.09 2.80
N ALA A 163 9.53 17.58 3.89
CA ALA A 163 9.74 16.16 4.15
C ALA A 163 8.71 15.66 5.16
N VAL A 164 8.16 14.47 4.93
CA VAL A 164 7.30 13.76 5.88
C VAL A 164 7.80 12.34 6.07
N CYS A 165 7.36 11.66 7.13
CA CYS A 165 7.53 10.22 7.23
C CYS A 165 6.84 9.55 6.04
N ASP A 166 7.44 8.52 5.47
CA ASP A 166 6.88 7.86 4.29
C ASP A 166 5.65 6.97 4.58
N ASP A 167 5.25 6.85 5.85
CA ASP A 167 3.99 6.29 6.33
C ASP A 167 2.91 7.36 6.54
N GLU A 168 3.18 8.62 6.18
CA GLU A 168 2.21 9.71 6.30
C GLU A 168 1.01 9.48 5.35
N PRO A 169 -0.24 9.63 5.82
CA PRO A 169 -1.42 9.43 4.99
C PRO A 169 -1.45 10.38 3.79
N MET A 170 -1.86 9.87 2.63
CA MET A 170 -1.90 10.64 1.38
C MET A 170 -2.83 11.86 1.46
N ASP A 171 -3.89 11.81 2.28
CA ASP A 171 -4.78 12.95 2.52
C ASP A 171 -4.05 14.08 3.24
N THR A 172 -3.24 13.75 4.26
CA THR A 172 -2.39 14.72 4.97
C THR A 172 -1.36 15.32 4.02
N VAL A 173 -0.69 14.48 3.22
CA VAL A 173 0.27 14.94 2.21
C VAL A 173 -0.39 15.86 1.18
N THR A 174 -1.60 15.52 0.73
CA THR A 174 -2.36 16.32 -0.23
C THR A 174 -2.76 17.67 0.37
N MET A 175 -3.21 17.69 1.62
CA MET A 175 -3.52 18.91 2.35
C MET A 175 -2.26 19.79 2.50
N LEU A 176 -1.12 19.21 2.88
CA LEU A 176 0.15 19.93 3.02
C LEU A 176 0.65 20.51 1.70
N ARG A 177 0.52 19.77 0.59
CA ARG A 177 0.83 20.28 -0.76
C ARG A 177 -0.03 21.47 -1.13
N GLN A 178 -1.34 21.35 -0.92
CA GLN A 178 -2.27 22.44 -1.20
C GLN A 178 -2.03 23.67 -0.31
N ALA A 179 -1.62 23.46 0.94
CA ALA A 179 -1.25 24.55 1.85
C ALA A 179 0.04 25.22 1.38
N TYR A 180 1.08 24.45 1.09
CA TYR A 180 2.38 24.93 0.62
C TYR A 180 2.27 25.76 -0.68
N GLU A 181 1.40 25.37 -1.62
CA GLU A 181 1.13 26.12 -2.85
C GLU A 181 0.51 27.50 -2.58
N ARG A 182 -0.35 27.61 -1.56
CA ARG A 182 -1.06 28.85 -1.22
C ARG A 182 -0.27 29.77 -0.32
N TYR A 183 0.66 29.22 0.46
CA TYR A 183 1.48 29.94 1.43
C TYR A 183 2.59 30.75 0.78
N ASP A 184 2.93 31.86 1.44
CA ASP A 184 4.11 32.66 1.12
C ASP A 184 5.38 32.03 1.72
N GLU A 185 6.54 32.66 1.55
CA GLU A 185 7.82 32.05 1.93
C GLU A 185 7.98 31.89 3.45
N ASP A 186 7.41 32.82 4.24
CA ASP A 186 7.47 32.78 5.71
C ASP A 186 6.56 31.66 6.24
N ASP A 187 5.36 31.52 5.69
CA ASP A 187 4.44 30.43 6.01
C ASP A 187 4.98 29.06 5.57
N ARG A 188 5.65 28.99 4.41
CA ARG A 188 6.35 27.77 3.95
C ARG A 188 7.51 27.39 4.85
N TYR A 189 8.25 28.38 5.36
CA TYR A 189 9.30 28.15 6.34
C TYR A 189 8.73 27.57 7.64
N MET A 190 7.62 28.10 8.13
CA MET A 190 6.91 27.56 9.30
C MET A 190 6.41 26.14 9.07
N LEU A 191 5.85 25.84 7.88
CA LEU A 191 5.42 24.49 7.53
C LEU A 191 6.59 23.49 7.56
N ARG A 192 7.75 23.87 7.01
CA ARG A 192 8.99 23.05 7.07
C ARG A 192 9.45 22.82 8.51
N MET A 193 9.43 23.85 9.35
CA MET A 193 9.78 23.74 10.77
C MET A 193 8.87 22.76 11.51
N MET A 194 7.55 22.85 11.30
CA MET A 194 6.58 21.95 11.92
C MET A 194 6.72 20.50 11.42
N ALA A 195 6.98 20.31 10.13
CA ALA A 195 7.25 19.00 9.56
C ALA A 195 8.54 18.38 10.12
N GLN A 196 9.58 19.19 10.32
CA GLN A 196 10.83 18.75 10.95
C GLN A 196 10.62 18.34 12.41
N LEU A 197 9.83 19.09 13.17
CA LEU A 197 9.48 18.75 14.55
C LEU A 197 8.69 17.44 14.63
N ALA A 198 7.70 17.26 13.75
CA ALA A 198 6.91 16.03 13.68
C ALA A 198 7.76 14.79 13.35
N ILE A 199 8.76 14.94 12.47
CA ILE A 199 9.75 13.90 12.19
C ILE A 199 10.56 13.58 13.46
N SER A 200 11.11 14.60 14.10
CA SER A 200 11.93 14.42 15.32
C SER A 200 11.14 13.78 16.47
N GLU A 201 9.89 14.19 16.72
CA GLU A 201 9.05 13.60 17.77
C GLU A 201 8.76 12.11 17.53
N ARG A 202 8.50 11.72 16.28
CA ARG A 202 8.29 10.31 15.91
C ARG A 202 9.56 9.46 16.04
N ASP A 203 10.72 10.05 15.83
CA ASP A 203 12.00 9.37 16.03
C ASP A 203 12.35 9.24 17.54
N HIS A 204 11.81 10.10 18.41
CA HIS A 204 11.99 10.03 19.87
C HIS A 204 10.98 9.14 20.61
N LEU A 205 9.82 8.84 20.02
CA LEU A 205 8.76 8.00 20.62
C LEU A 205 8.98 6.48 20.39
N LYS A 206 10.17 6.07 19.96
CA LYS A 206 10.57 4.69 19.65
C LYS A 206 11.87 4.31 20.36
#